data_AF-A0A519K634-F1
#
_entry.id   AF-A0A519K634-F1
#
_cell.length_a   1.000
_cell.length_b   1.000
_cell.length_c   1.000
_cell.angle_alpha   90.00
_cell.angle_beta   90.00
_cell.angle_gamma   90.00
#
_symmetry.space_group_name_H-M   'P 1'
#
loop_
_entity.id
_entity.type
_entity.pdbx_description
1 polymer ?
#
loop_
_entity_poly.entity_id
_entity_poly.type
_entity_poly.pdbx_seq_one_letter_code
_entity_poly.pdbx_strand_id
1 'polypeptide(L)'
;MDDDGPGISYSEKPLKDEIHFEETPLLSQTGVTKQELFFASYENYEVPFPIIPSLFPFDVFAASFFLVSRYEEYAHQEKDAHGRFEAKSSLAFRKNFLGKPVIDEWAIKILNHLRARFPEIPHRKRAFIFQPTLDIDSAYYIRTETPLRQFLKAGRLVLNSFWKGFVKDPFDVYDEVLIWDKEFSTKTIFFMLMNDQHMYDGRENKKHKLFSSLVQRLKRDFIVGLHPSYSSNEIDGNLAVEKRALETLVSEEVIVSRQHYLKLTFPATYTNLLKNNINEDWTMLYADLPGFRASTCTAFLWYNLSEEKKTILSIQPAALMDQTLRKYMGLSREGAIVEIDKLMRSVKNVNGTFVSLWHNESVSGFGVWKGWKQVEFDLGTASVTQTWPQ
;
A
#
# COMPACT_ATOMS: atom_id res chain seq x y z
N MET A 1 -26.64 -34.14 9.47
CA MET A 1 -27.65 -33.09 9.28
C MET A 1 -27.40 -32.57 7.89
N ASP A 2 -28.22 -32.97 6.93
CA ASP A 2 -28.19 -32.39 5.60
C ASP A 2 -28.73 -30.96 5.75
N ASP A 3 -27.82 -30.00 5.74
CA ASP A 3 -28.16 -28.59 5.68
C ASP A 3 -28.45 -28.30 4.20
N ASP A 4 -29.73 -28.14 3.82
CA ASP A 4 -30.20 -27.82 2.46
C ASP A 4 -29.84 -26.36 2.04
N GLY A 5 -28.95 -25.71 2.79
CA GLY A 5 -28.47 -24.36 2.52
C GLY A 5 -27.41 -24.29 1.41
N PRO A 6 -27.06 -23.07 0.97
CA PRO A 6 -25.96 -22.85 0.03
C PRO A 6 -24.65 -23.48 0.51
N GLY A 7 -24.09 -24.38 -0.29
CA GLY A 7 -22.85 -25.09 0.02
C GLY A 7 -21.84 -25.04 -1.13
N ILE A 8 -20.56 -25.05 -0.76
CA ILE A 8 -19.43 -25.30 -1.66
C ILE A 8 -18.58 -26.42 -1.08
N SER A 9 -17.86 -27.13 -1.94
CA SER A 9 -16.80 -28.05 -1.53
C SER A 9 -15.46 -27.58 -2.05
N TYR A 10 -14.43 -27.77 -1.23
CA TYR A 10 -13.03 -27.61 -1.60
C TYR A 10 -12.30 -28.90 -1.24
N SER A 11 -12.03 -29.73 -2.25
CA SER A 11 -11.57 -31.12 -2.09
C SER A 11 -11.08 -31.70 -3.41
N GLU A 12 -10.33 -32.81 -3.41
CA GLU A 12 -9.89 -33.48 -4.65
C GLU A 12 -11.04 -33.90 -5.59
N LYS A 13 -12.22 -34.23 -5.04
CA LYS A 13 -13.40 -34.65 -5.81
C LYS A 13 -14.67 -33.99 -5.27
N PRO A 14 -15.71 -33.80 -6.10
CA PRO A 14 -17.03 -33.37 -5.64
C PRO A 14 -17.56 -34.33 -4.57
N LEU A 15 -18.22 -33.80 -3.55
CA LEU A 15 -18.83 -34.57 -2.47
C LEU A 15 -20.26 -35.00 -2.83
N LYS A 16 -21.00 -34.12 -3.53
CA LYS A 16 -22.36 -34.31 -4.05
C LYS A 16 -22.50 -33.49 -5.35
N ASP A 17 -23.72 -33.01 -5.65
CA ASP A 17 -23.95 -31.98 -6.67
C ASP A 17 -23.96 -30.59 -5.99
N GLU A 18 -22.76 -30.06 -5.71
CA GLU A 18 -22.55 -28.70 -5.21
C GLU A 18 -21.67 -27.89 -6.16
N ILE A 19 -21.44 -26.62 -5.83
CA ILE A 19 -20.36 -25.86 -6.48
C ILE A 19 -19.04 -26.37 -5.89
N HIS A 20 -18.31 -27.15 -6.68
CA HIS A 20 -17.04 -27.76 -6.29
C HIS A 20 -15.84 -26.97 -6.83
N PHE A 21 -14.88 -26.76 -5.94
CA PHE A 21 -13.54 -26.25 -6.24
C PHE A 21 -12.54 -27.36 -5.95
N GLU A 22 -11.84 -27.82 -6.97
CA GLU A 22 -10.82 -28.85 -6.77
C GLU A 22 -9.59 -28.25 -6.07
N GLU A 23 -9.01 -28.99 -5.12
CA GLU A 23 -7.89 -28.53 -4.32
C GLU A 23 -6.54 -28.98 -4.89
N THR A 24 -5.56 -28.09 -4.85
CA THR A 24 -4.15 -28.44 -4.96
C THR A 24 -3.51 -28.58 -3.57
N PRO A 25 -2.38 -29.28 -3.45
CA PRO A 25 -1.81 -29.59 -2.13
C PRO A 25 -1.38 -28.37 -1.30
N LEU A 26 -1.23 -27.17 -1.88
CA LEU A 26 -0.62 -26.01 -1.19
C LEU A 26 -1.26 -25.72 0.16
N LEU A 27 -2.60 -25.68 0.24
CA LEU A 27 -3.31 -25.33 1.48
C LEU A 27 -3.27 -26.42 2.55
N SER A 28 -2.87 -27.64 2.17
CA SER A 28 -2.68 -28.77 3.09
C SER A 28 -1.22 -28.91 3.57
N GLN A 29 -0.29 -28.18 2.96
CA GLN A 29 1.12 -28.18 3.35
C GLN A 29 1.35 -27.33 4.60
N THR A 30 2.41 -27.65 5.33
CA THR A 30 2.92 -26.83 6.45
C THR A 30 4.35 -26.40 6.17
N GLY A 31 4.67 -25.17 6.52
CA GLY A 31 5.97 -24.57 6.34
C GLY A 31 6.15 -23.97 4.94
N VAL A 32 7.28 -23.29 4.78
CA VAL A 32 7.66 -22.67 3.50
C VAL A 32 8.56 -23.63 2.74
N THR A 33 8.05 -24.16 1.63
CA THR A 33 8.77 -25.04 0.70
C THR A 33 8.78 -24.44 -0.69
N LYS A 34 9.79 -24.77 -1.50
CA LYS A 34 9.83 -24.28 -2.88
C LYS A 34 8.67 -24.90 -3.67
N GLN A 35 7.78 -24.06 -4.18
CA GLN A 35 6.67 -24.48 -5.03
C GLN A 35 7.11 -24.56 -6.50
N GLU A 36 6.84 -25.70 -7.14
CA GLU A 36 6.94 -25.83 -8.60
C GLU A 36 5.62 -25.38 -9.22
N LEU A 37 5.60 -24.18 -9.79
CA LEU A 37 4.38 -23.57 -10.32
C LEU A 37 4.20 -23.90 -11.80
N PHE A 38 3.07 -24.52 -12.10
CA PHE A 38 2.50 -24.61 -13.45
C PHE A 38 1.46 -23.53 -13.64
N PHE A 39 1.10 -23.25 -14.89
CA PHE A 39 0.19 -22.17 -15.24
C PHE A 39 -0.88 -22.63 -16.23
N ALA A 40 -2.09 -22.09 -16.06
CA ALA A 40 -3.17 -22.18 -17.05
C ALA A 40 -3.47 -20.78 -17.60
N SER A 41 -3.96 -20.72 -18.84
CA SER A 41 -4.52 -19.50 -19.39
C SER A 41 -5.88 -19.21 -18.74
N TYR A 42 -6.08 -17.98 -18.29
CA TYR A 42 -7.34 -17.51 -17.75
C TYR A 42 -7.63 -16.10 -18.28
N GLU A 43 -8.65 -15.99 -19.12
CA GLU A 43 -8.98 -14.77 -19.85
C GLU A 43 -7.78 -14.25 -20.65
N ASN A 44 -7.16 -13.14 -20.23
CA ASN A 44 -6.04 -12.51 -20.92
C ASN A 44 -4.71 -12.56 -20.14
N TYR A 45 -4.62 -13.42 -19.12
CA TYR A 45 -3.43 -13.60 -18.29
C TYR A 45 -3.25 -15.08 -17.90
N GLU A 46 -2.17 -15.38 -17.17
CA GLU A 46 -1.88 -16.73 -16.70
C GLU A 46 -2.04 -16.84 -15.18
N VAL A 47 -2.58 -17.96 -14.72
CA VAL A 47 -2.87 -18.24 -13.30
C VAL A 47 -2.10 -19.46 -12.82
N PRO A 48 -1.55 -19.47 -11.59
CA PRO A 48 -0.86 -20.62 -11.03
C PRO A 48 -1.85 -21.70 -10.56
N PHE A 49 -1.35 -22.90 -10.26
CA PHE A 49 -2.12 -24.04 -9.74
C PHE A 49 -3.22 -24.52 -10.70
N PRO A 50 -2.87 -24.90 -11.95
CA PRO A 50 -3.85 -25.26 -12.98
C PRO A 50 -4.64 -26.51 -12.59
N ILE A 51 -5.94 -26.48 -12.87
CA ILE A 51 -6.85 -27.63 -12.75
C ILE A 51 -7.73 -27.65 -13.98
N ILE A 52 -7.78 -28.79 -14.68
CA ILE A 52 -8.59 -28.96 -15.88
C ILE A 52 -9.11 -30.40 -15.93
N PRO A 53 -10.44 -30.63 -16.07
CA PRO A 53 -11.53 -29.65 -16.13
C PRO A 53 -12.05 -29.26 -14.73
N SER A 54 -12.36 -27.98 -14.52
CA SER A 54 -12.96 -27.46 -13.26
C SER A 54 -13.69 -26.14 -13.51
N LEU A 55 -14.44 -25.63 -12.52
CA LEU A 55 -15.21 -24.38 -12.63
C LEU A 55 -14.32 -23.18 -13.01
N PHE A 56 -13.17 -23.08 -12.36
CA PHE A 56 -12.06 -22.20 -12.75
C PHE A 56 -10.93 -23.11 -13.26
N PRO A 57 -10.15 -22.74 -14.30
CA PRO A 57 -9.08 -23.58 -14.83
C PRO A 57 -7.84 -23.65 -13.91
N PHE A 58 -8.03 -23.41 -12.62
CA PHE A 58 -7.02 -23.38 -11.56
C PHE A 58 -7.67 -23.45 -10.18
N ASP A 59 -6.88 -23.79 -9.18
CA ASP A 59 -7.24 -23.69 -7.77
C ASP A 59 -7.20 -22.23 -7.31
N VAL A 60 -8.38 -21.62 -7.26
CA VAL A 60 -8.56 -20.22 -6.88
C VAL A 60 -8.17 -19.94 -5.43
N PHE A 61 -8.30 -20.92 -4.52
CA PHE A 61 -7.98 -20.73 -3.10
C PHE A 61 -6.48 -20.85 -2.86
N ALA A 62 -5.80 -21.84 -3.44
CA ALA A 62 -4.33 -21.93 -3.40
C ALA A 62 -3.66 -20.75 -4.10
N ALA A 63 -4.15 -20.35 -5.28
CA ALA A 63 -3.65 -19.17 -5.99
C ALA A 63 -3.82 -17.90 -5.15
N SER A 64 -4.99 -17.68 -4.55
CA SER A 64 -5.23 -16.54 -3.67
C SER A 64 -4.30 -16.56 -2.46
N PHE A 65 -4.18 -17.70 -1.77
CA PHE A 65 -3.31 -17.83 -0.61
C PHE A 65 -1.84 -17.56 -0.95
N PHE A 66 -1.32 -18.14 -2.04
CA PHE A 66 0.05 -17.92 -2.51
C PHE A 66 0.35 -16.43 -2.73
N LEU A 67 -0.61 -15.71 -3.33
CA LEU A 67 -0.46 -14.28 -3.66
C LEU A 67 -0.60 -13.38 -2.42
N VAL A 68 -1.61 -13.57 -1.55
CA VAL A 68 -1.80 -12.69 -0.38
C VAL A 68 -0.77 -12.93 0.73
N SER A 69 -0.34 -14.18 0.92
CA SER A 69 0.69 -14.53 1.91
C SER A 69 2.09 -14.06 1.49
N ARG A 70 2.21 -13.56 0.25
CA ARG A 70 3.50 -13.23 -0.39
C ARG A 70 4.45 -14.42 -0.36
N TYR A 71 3.94 -15.63 -0.59
CA TYR A 71 4.69 -16.88 -0.49
C TYR A 71 6.01 -16.83 -1.28
N GLU A 72 5.98 -16.26 -2.49
CA GLU A 72 7.16 -16.09 -3.34
C GLU A 72 8.30 -15.30 -2.66
N GLU A 73 8.00 -14.36 -1.77
CA GLU A 73 9.01 -13.49 -1.16
C GLU A 73 9.81 -14.17 -0.06
N TYR A 74 9.28 -15.23 0.56
CA TYR A 74 9.98 -16.00 1.60
C TYR A 74 11.15 -16.80 1.03
N ALA A 75 11.06 -17.22 -0.24
CA ALA A 75 12.11 -17.98 -0.91
C ALA A 75 12.97 -17.12 -1.86
N HIS A 76 12.59 -15.86 -2.10
CA HIS A 76 13.24 -15.02 -3.10
C HIS A 76 14.50 -14.34 -2.56
N GLN A 77 15.63 -14.64 -3.20
CA GLN A 77 16.96 -14.17 -2.79
C GLN A 77 17.33 -12.81 -3.41
N GLU A 78 16.90 -12.54 -4.64
CA GLU A 78 17.24 -11.30 -5.33
C GLU A 78 16.50 -10.12 -4.70
N LYS A 79 17.21 -9.03 -4.44
CA LYS A 79 16.65 -7.82 -3.86
C LYS A 79 17.27 -6.62 -4.54
N ASP A 80 16.56 -5.50 -4.52
CA ASP A 80 17.13 -4.25 -4.99
C ASP A 80 18.21 -3.70 -4.02
N ALA A 81 18.76 -2.53 -4.34
CA ALA A 81 19.79 -1.86 -3.55
C ALA A 81 19.37 -1.51 -2.09
N HIS A 82 18.08 -1.60 -1.77
CA HIS A 82 17.52 -1.35 -0.43
C HIS A 82 17.06 -2.66 0.26
N GLY A 83 17.35 -3.81 -0.34
CA GLY A 83 16.93 -5.11 0.18
C GLY A 83 15.43 -5.38 0.00
N ARG A 84 14.78 -4.76 -0.99
CA ARG A 84 13.33 -4.88 -1.23
C ARG A 84 13.05 -5.89 -2.35
N PHE A 85 11.85 -6.46 -2.31
CA PHE A 85 11.34 -7.30 -3.39
C PHE A 85 10.83 -6.43 -4.54
N GLU A 86 11.35 -6.64 -5.75
CA GLU A 86 11.01 -5.86 -6.94
C GLU A 86 9.75 -6.40 -7.64
N ALA A 87 8.93 -5.50 -8.19
CA ALA A 87 7.74 -5.86 -8.95
C ALA A 87 8.09 -6.74 -10.15
N LYS A 88 9.18 -6.44 -10.85
CA LYS A 88 9.65 -7.21 -12.01
C LYS A 88 9.94 -8.68 -11.70
N SER A 89 10.29 -8.96 -10.44
CA SER A 89 10.54 -10.32 -9.93
C SER A 89 9.28 -11.01 -9.42
N SER A 90 8.12 -10.36 -9.44
CA SER A 90 6.85 -10.95 -9.01
C SER A 90 6.23 -11.85 -10.07
N LEU A 91 5.49 -12.86 -9.60
CA LEU A 91 4.62 -13.66 -10.44
C LEU A 91 3.60 -12.77 -11.16
N ALA A 92 3.02 -11.79 -10.47
CA ALA A 92 2.03 -10.88 -11.02
C ALA A 92 2.53 -10.06 -12.22
N PHE A 93 3.79 -9.62 -12.19
CA PHE A 93 4.42 -8.96 -13.34
C PHE A 93 4.68 -9.95 -14.48
N ARG A 94 5.35 -11.08 -14.20
CA ARG A 94 5.68 -12.10 -15.22
C ARG A 94 4.46 -12.67 -15.93
N LYS A 95 3.31 -12.68 -15.24
CA LYS A 95 2.06 -13.27 -15.71
C LYS A 95 1.01 -12.23 -16.11
N ASN A 96 1.44 -10.97 -16.27
CA ASN A 96 0.65 -9.88 -16.85
C ASN A 96 -0.65 -9.53 -16.09
N PHE A 97 -0.59 -9.53 -14.76
CA PHE A 97 -1.73 -9.11 -13.93
C PHE A 97 -1.37 -8.17 -12.77
N LEU A 98 -0.13 -7.64 -12.73
CA LEU A 98 0.33 -6.70 -11.70
C LEU A 98 -0.63 -5.51 -11.46
N GLY A 99 -1.22 -4.95 -12.52
CA GLY A 99 -2.15 -3.82 -12.45
C GLY A 99 -3.60 -4.19 -12.12
N LYS A 100 -3.88 -5.45 -11.77
CA LYS A 100 -5.24 -5.94 -11.47
C LYS A 100 -5.32 -6.50 -10.05
N PRO A 101 -6.39 -6.19 -9.29
CA PRO A 101 -6.67 -6.85 -8.02
C PRO A 101 -7.34 -8.20 -8.29
N VAL A 102 -6.62 -9.14 -8.92
CA VAL A 102 -7.19 -10.40 -9.44
C VAL A 102 -7.91 -11.23 -8.39
N ILE A 103 -7.50 -11.17 -7.12
CA ILE A 103 -8.17 -11.89 -6.03
C ILE A 103 -9.57 -11.33 -5.77
N ASP A 104 -9.73 -10.01 -5.86
CA ASP A 104 -11.02 -9.35 -5.77
C ASP A 104 -11.92 -9.71 -6.97
N GLU A 105 -11.33 -9.77 -8.18
CA GLU A 105 -12.04 -10.20 -9.39
C GLU A 105 -12.52 -11.66 -9.26
N TRP A 106 -11.66 -12.56 -8.76
CA TRP A 106 -12.00 -13.96 -8.51
C TRP A 106 -13.12 -14.10 -7.47
N ALA A 107 -13.06 -13.35 -6.37
CA ALA A 107 -14.10 -13.37 -5.34
C ALA A 107 -15.47 -12.95 -5.89
N ILE A 108 -15.52 -11.94 -6.78
CA ILE A 108 -16.75 -11.54 -7.46
C ILE A 108 -17.28 -12.64 -8.38
N LYS A 109 -16.40 -13.33 -9.11
CA LYS A 109 -16.80 -14.45 -9.98
C LYS A 109 -17.33 -15.63 -9.19
N ILE A 110 -16.71 -15.96 -8.05
CA ILE A 110 -17.23 -16.96 -7.11
C ILE A 110 -18.63 -16.56 -6.63
N LEU A 111 -18.82 -15.29 -6.23
CA LEU A 111 -20.15 -14.78 -5.84
C LEU A 111 -21.19 -14.92 -6.97
N ASN A 112 -20.79 -14.64 -8.23
CA ASN A 112 -21.70 -14.79 -9.37
C ASN A 112 -22.11 -16.24 -9.59
N HIS A 113 -21.19 -17.20 -9.48
CA HIS A 113 -21.51 -18.63 -9.55
C HIS A 113 -22.42 -19.06 -8.39
N LEU A 114 -22.14 -18.59 -7.16
CA LEU A 114 -22.99 -18.83 -6.00
C LEU A 114 -24.41 -18.29 -6.23
N ARG A 115 -24.56 -17.08 -6.75
CA ARG A 115 -25.88 -16.46 -7.01
C ARG A 115 -26.63 -17.13 -8.16
N ALA A 116 -25.94 -17.70 -9.13
CA ALA A 116 -26.58 -18.48 -10.19
C ALA A 116 -27.25 -19.76 -9.64
N ARG A 117 -26.65 -20.40 -8.62
CA ARG A 117 -27.23 -21.59 -7.96
C ARG A 117 -28.14 -21.26 -6.77
N PHE A 118 -27.82 -20.19 -6.06
CA PHE A 118 -28.49 -19.74 -4.82
C PHE A 118 -28.84 -18.23 -4.92
N PRO A 119 -29.92 -17.86 -5.63
CA PRO A 119 -30.24 -16.45 -5.92
C PRO A 119 -30.40 -15.56 -4.69
N GLU A 120 -30.90 -16.14 -3.59
CA GLU A 120 -31.18 -15.45 -2.33
C GLU A 120 -29.97 -15.40 -1.37
N ILE A 121 -28.78 -15.84 -1.81
CA ILE A 121 -27.60 -15.83 -0.93
C ILE A 121 -27.27 -14.40 -0.47
N PRO A 122 -27.22 -14.15 0.85
CA PRO A 122 -26.90 -12.82 1.35
C PRO A 122 -25.45 -12.49 1.02
N HIS A 123 -25.22 -11.27 0.54
CA HIS A 123 -23.88 -10.79 0.23
C HIS A 123 -23.73 -9.32 0.62
N ARG A 124 -22.50 -8.94 0.94
CA ARG A 124 -22.17 -7.55 1.26
C ARG A 124 -22.02 -6.78 -0.05
N LYS A 125 -22.69 -5.63 -0.13
CA LYS A 125 -22.42 -4.64 -1.18
C LYS A 125 -21.13 -3.91 -0.83
N ARG A 126 -20.26 -3.77 -1.82
CA ARG A 126 -19.02 -2.99 -1.73
C ARG A 126 -19.22 -1.65 -2.43
N ALA A 127 -18.46 -0.65 -2.00
CA ALA A 127 -18.37 0.64 -2.69
C ALA A 127 -16.89 0.97 -2.88
N PHE A 128 -16.59 1.64 -4.00
CA PHE A 128 -15.26 2.18 -4.22
C PHE A 128 -14.88 3.19 -3.13
N ILE A 129 -13.66 3.09 -2.61
CA ILE A 129 -13.09 4.01 -1.61
C ILE A 129 -11.76 4.53 -2.15
N PHE A 130 -11.55 5.84 -2.06
CA PHE A 130 -10.22 6.43 -2.28
C PHE A 130 -9.59 6.79 -0.94
N GLN A 131 -8.35 6.35 -0.74
CA GLN A 131 -7.60 6.54 0.50
C GLN A 131 -6.22 7.12 0.20
N PRO A 132 -6.08 8.46 0.20
CA PRO A 132 -4.78 9.11 0.12
C PRO A 132 -3.98 8.89 1.39
N THR A 133 -2.65 8.83 1.25
CA THR A 133 -1.70 8.72 2.36
C THR A 133 -0.47 9.55 2.05
N LEU A 134 0.14 10.12 3.09
CA LEU A 134 1.26 11.03 2.96
C LEU A 134 2.42 10.65 3.87
N ASP A 135 3.58 10.39 3.28
CA ASP A 135 4.81 10.10 4.01
C ASP A 135 5.57 11.41 4.26
N ILE A 136 5.91 11.66 5.52
CA ILE A 136 6.60 12.88 5.98
C ILE A 136 8.02 12.53 6.42
N ASP A 137 8.94 12.48 5.45
CA ASP A 137 10.37 12.32 5.70
C ASP A 137 10.95 13.56 6.40
N SER A 138 10.50 14.73 5.95
CA SER A 138 10.85 16.04 6.52
C SER A 138 9.61 16.92 6.54
N ALA A 139 9.21 17.41 7.71
CA ALA A 139 7.99 18.19 7.83
C ALA A 139 8.09 19.59 7.20
N TYR A 140 9.29 20.16 7.13
CA TYR A 140 9.53 21.48 6.56
C TYR A 140 10.86 21.51 5.81
N TYR A 141 10.91 22.21 4.68
CA TYR A 141 12.13 22.34 3.91
C TYR A 141 13.14 23.29 4.58
N ILE A 142 12.65 24.34 5.26
CA ILE A 142 13.46 25.40 5.89
C ILE A 142 13.19 25.48 7.38
N ARG A 143 11.92 25.51 7.80
CA ARG A 143 11.53 26.01 9.14
C ARG A 143 12.06 25.21 10.32
N THR A 144 12.46 23.96 10.12
CA THR A 144 13.02 23.07 11.16
C THR A 144 14.53 22.89 11.06
N GLU A 145 15.18 23.57 10.11
CA GLU A 145 16.64 23.54 9.94
C GLU A 145 17.37 24.46 10.91
N THR A 146 18.69 24.31 11.00
CA THR A 146 19.54 25.23 11.79
C THR A 146 19.61 26.62 11.16
N PRO A 147 19.85 27.71 11.92
CA PRO A 147 19.85 29.08 11.37
C PRO A 147 20.75 29.27 10.15
N LEU A 148 21.95 28.67 10.16
CA LEU A 148 22.86 28.70 9.01
C LEU A 148 22.25 28.03 7.77
N ARG A 149 21.64 26.86 7.92
CA ARG A 149 20.99 26.15 6.81
C ARG A 149 19.72 26.85 6.34
N GLN A 150 18.96 27.46 7.26
CA GLN A 150 17.82 28.29 6.90
C GLN A 150 18.23 29.44 5.98
N PHE A 151 19.30 30.17 6.34
CA PHE A 151 19.85 31.24 5.52
C PHE A 151 20.29 30.75 4.14
N LEU A 152 21.05 29.64 4.07
CA LEU A 152 21.52 29.05 2.80
C LEU A 152 20.36 28.59 1.91
N LYS A 153 19.38 27.86 2.47
CA LYS A 153 18.21 27.38 1.73
C LYS A 153 17.32 28.53 1.27
N ALA A 154 17.09 29.54 2.12
CA ALA A 154 16.34 30.73 1.76
C ALA A 154 17.02 31.51 0.63
N GLY A 155 18.34 31.70 0.69
CA GLY A 155 19.11 32.33 -0.38
C GLY A 155 18.97 31.59 -1.72
N ARG A 156 19.06 30.25 -1.71
CA ARG A 156 18.84 29.42 -2.90
C ARG A 156 17.42 29.57 -3.47
N LEU A 157 16.41 29.66 -2.61
CA LEU A 157 15.03 29.84 -3.03
C LEU A 157 14.80 31.21 -3.68
N VAL A 158 15.36 32.28 -3.10
CA VAL A 158 15.27 33.63 -3.65
C VAL A 158 16.00 33.73 -5.00
N LEU A 159 17.17 33.10 -5.12
CA LEU A 159 17.92 33.08 -6.39
C LEU A 159 17.20 32.27 -7.49
N ASN A 160 16.46 31.23 -7.10
CA ASN A 160 15.72 30.37 -8.04
C ASN A 160 14.26 30.79 -8.25
N SER A 161 13.77 31.81 -7.53
CA SER A 161 12.39 32.29 -7.58
C SER A 161 12.31 33.73 -8.09
N PHE A 162 11.41 33.97 -9.04
CA PHE A 162 10.92 35.31 -9.41
C PHE A 162 10.05 35.97 -8.32
N TRP A 163 10.02 35.45 -7.09
CA TRP A 163 9.09 35.85 -6.04
C TRP A 163 9.65 36.98 -5.18
N LYS A 164 9.01 38.16 -5.27
CA LYS A 164 9.18 39.28 -4.33
C LYS A 164 8.19 39.12 -3.16
N GLY A 165 8.57 38.43 -2.07
CA GLY A 165 7.70 38.29 -0.89
C GLY A 165 8.22 37.33 0.21
N PHE A 166 7.47 37.20 1.31
CA PHE A 166 7.71 36.21 2.36
C PHE A 166 7.63 34.79 1.77
N VAL A 167 8.73 34.06 1.81
CA VAL A 167 8.82 32.70 1.26
C VAL A 167 8.08 31.73 2.19
N LYS A 168 6.88 31.29 1.78
CA LYS A 168 6.20 30.15 2.43
C LYS A 168 7.08 28.92 2.29
N ASP A 169 7.20 28.12 3.36
CA ASP A 169 7.94 26.87 3.30
C ASP A 169 7.25 25.92 2.31
N PRO A 170 7.95 25.41 1.28
CA PRO A 170 7.32 24.61 0.25
C PRO A 170 6.70 23.32 0.80
N PHE A 171 7.23 22.76 1.89
CA PHE A 171 6.73 21.50 2.45
C PHE A 171 5.53 21.71 3.40
N ASP A 172 5.12 22.96 3.65
CA ASP A 172 3.95 23.30 4.46
C ASP A 172 2.65 23.21 3.65
N VAL A 173 2.26 21.96 3.35
CA VAL A 173 1.10 21.59 2.51
C VAL A 173 -0.13 21.16 3.34
N TYR A 174 -0.01 21.09 4.65
CA TYR A 174 -0.99 20.40 5.51
C TYR A 174 -2.40 21.00 5.47
N ASP A 175 -2.53 22.33 5.41
CA ASP A 175 -3.83 22.99 5.29
C ASP A 175 -4.48 22.76 3.92
N GLU A 176 -3.66 22.57 2.88
CA GLU A 176 -4.12 22.24 1.54
C GLU A 176 -4.64 20.80 1.46
N VAL A 177 -3.92 19.85 2.06
CA VAL A 177 -4.40 18.46 2.21
C VAL A 177 -5.72 18.42 2.96
N LEU A 178 -5.91 19.25 4.00
CA LEU A 178 -7.19 19.34 4.71
C LEU A 178 -8.34 19.85 3.83
N ILE A 179 -8.04 20.76 2.89
CA ILE A 179 -9.03 21.26 1.92
C ILE A 179 -9.40 20.14 0.94
N TRP A 180 -8.41 19.43 0.40
CA TRP A 180 -8.64 18.31 -0.51
C TRP A 180 -9.42 17.17 0.15
N ASP A 181 -9.12 16.84 1.40
CA ASP A 181 -9.89 15.82 2.14
C ASP A 181 -11.37 16.19 2.26
N LYS A 182 -11.68 17.46 2.50
CA LYS A 182 -13.06 17.94 2.54
C LYS A 182 -13.71 17.91 1.16
N GLU A 183 -12.98 18.31 0.12
CA GLU A 183 -13.47 18.36 -1.26
C GLU A 183 -13.77 16.97 -1.81
N PHE A 184 -12.87 16.01 -1.57
CA PHE A 184 -12.98 14.64 -2.10
C PHE A 184 -13.61 13.65 -1.12
N SER A 185 -14.05 14.12 0.04
CA SER A 185 -14.61 13.28 1.12
C SER A 185 -13.66 12.14 1.54
N THR A 186 -12.37 12.45 1.61
CA THR A 186 -11.31 11.52 2.04
C THR A 186 -10.80 11.84 3.44
N LYS A 187 -9.99 10.94 4.00
CA LYS A 187 -9.30 11.14 5.26
C LYS A 187 -7.85 10.69 5.14
N THR A 188 -6.98 11.60 4.77
CA THR A 188 -5.55 11.35 4.57
C THR A 188 -4.90 10.83 5.85
N ILE A 189 -4.02 9.83 5.70
CA ILE A 189 -3.19 9.29 6.78
C ILE A 189 -1.77 9.83 6.62
N PHE A 190 -1.23 10.42 7.67
CA PHE A 190 0.14 10.95 7.69
C PHE A 190 1.07 9.96 8.39
N PHE A 191 2.15 9.56 7.73
CA PHE A 191 3.20 8.72 8.31
C PHE A 191 4.41 9.58 8.67
N MET A 192 4.72 9.66 9.97
CA MET A 192 5.77 10.54 10.48
C MET A 192 7.09 9.79 10.70
N LEU A 193 8.15 10.21 10.00
CA LEU A 193 9.51 9.70 10.25
C LEU A 193 10.05 10.29 11.55
N MET A 194 10.41 9.43 12.51
CA MET A 194 10.78 9.85 13.87
C MET A 194 12.27 9.76 14.18
N ASN A 195 13.05 9.10 13.33
CA ASN A 195 14.47 8.86 13.51
C ASN A 195 15.25 9.34 12.28
N ASP A 196 16.43 9.92 12.51
CA ASP A 196 17.29 10.58 11.55
C ASP A 196 18.74 10.03 11.55
N GLN A 197 18.96 8.87 12.19
CA GLN A 197 20.29 8.32 12.43
C GLN A 197 20.89 7.57 11.22
N HIS A 198 20.08 7.17 10.23
CA HIS A 198 20.58 6.53 9.00
C HIS A 198 20.83 7.57 7.89
N MET A 199 21.74 7.28 6.96
CA MET A 199 22.02 8.17 5.82
C MET A 199 20.83 8.34 4.86
N TYR A 200 19.91 7.37 4.86
CA TYR A 200 18.67 7.41 4.09
C TYR A 200 17.54 8.09 4.86
N ASP A 201 17.67 8.30 6.17
CA ASP A 201 16.66 8.97 6.97
C ASP A 201 16.83 10.51 6.90
N GLY A 202 15.69 11.23 6.88
CA GLY A 202 15.67 12.68 6.78
C GLY A 202 16.28 13.36 8.01
N ARG A 203 17.22 14.30 7.79
CA ARG A 203 17.89 15.06 8.86
C ARG A 203 17.03 16.22 9.36
N GLU A 204 15.91 15.91 10.02
CA GLU A 204 15.07 16.92 10.64
C GLU A 204 15.16 16.86 12.17
N ASN A 205 15.33 18.02 12.81
CA ASN A 205 15.32 18.10 14.26
C ASN A 205 13.90 17.89 14.82
N LYS A 206 13.58 16.65 15.19
CA LYS A 206 12.27 16.27 15.74
C LYS A 206 11.98 16.87 17.13
N LYS A 207 12.98 17.44 17.81
CA LYS A 207 12.81 18.20 19.08
C LYS A 207 12.40 19.66 18.84
N HIS A 208 12.34 20.11 17.59
CA HIS A 208 11.96 21.48 17.27
C HIS A 208 10.48 21.73 17.57
N LYS A 209 10.17 22.86 18.24
CA LYS A 209 8.78 23.18 18.65
C LYS A 209 7.79 23.20 17.49
N LEU A 210 8.22 23.62 16.29
CA LEU A 210 7.36 23.62 15.10
C LEU A 210 6.98 22.20 14.64
N PHE A 211 7.88 21.22 14.78
CA PHE A 211 7.59 19.83 14.45
C PHE A 211 6.55 19.27 15.43
N SER A 212 6.78 19.43 16.74
CA SER A 212 5.83 18.98 17.76
C SER A 212 4.45 19.65 17.61
N SER A 213 4.42 20.95 17.33
CA SER A 213 3.17 21.70 17.11
C SER A 213 2.42 21.23 15.86
N LEU A 214 3.16 20.87 14.80
CA LEU A 214 2.58 20.30 13.60
C LEU A 214 1.93 18.94 13.88
N VAL A 215 2.66 18.01 14.51
CA VAL A 215 2.13 16.67 14.82
C VAL A 215 0.86 16.77 15.68
N GLN A 216 0.86 17.66 16.68
CA GLN A 216 -0.31 17.94 17.50
C GLN A 216 -1.47 18.61 16.74
N ARG A 217 -1.18 19.37 15.68
CA ARG A 217 -2.21 19.89 14.78
C ARG A 217 -2.78 18.76 13.93
N LEU A 218 -1.93 17.95 13.31
CA LEU A 218 -2.35 16.89 12.39
C LEU A 218 -3.27 15.88 13.06
N LYS A 219 -2.96 15.44 14.28
CA LYS A 219 -3.80 14.45 15.01
C LYS A 219 -5.25 14.90 15.25
N ARG A 220 -5.54 16.22 15.16
CA ARG A 220 -6.92 16.71 15.37
C ARG A 220 -7.85 16.34 14.24
N ASP A 221 -7.32 16.34 13.01
CA ASP A 221 -8.10 16.20 11.79
C ASP A 221 -7.77 14.89 11.04
N PHE A 222 -6.58 14.33 11.26
CA PHE A 222 -6.04 13.19 10.51
C PHE A 222 -5.62 12.03 11.42
N ILE A 223 -5.43 10.86 10.80
CA ILE A 223 -4.73 9.74 11.44
C ILE A 223 -3.23 9.98 11.28
N VAL A 224 -2.50 9.86 12.39
CA VAL A 224 -1.03 9.99 12.41
C VAL A 224 -0.42 8.63 12.72
N GLY A 225 0.18 8.01 11.71
CA GLY A 225 0.91 6.75 11.80
C GLY A 225 2.42 6.96 11.95
N LEU A 226 3.11 5.90 12.36
CA LEU A 226 4.57 5.87 12.41
C LEU A 226 5.12 5.60 11.00
N HIS A 227 6.18 6.30 10.61
CA HIS A 227 7.00 5.92 9.46
C HIS A 227 8.31 5.33 9.98
N PRO A 228 8.39 4.02 10.31
CA PRO A 228 9.60 3.49 10.92
C PRO A 228 10.79 3.67 10.00
N SER A 229 11.89 4.15 10.59
CA SER A 229 13.10 4.54 9.88
C SER A 229 13.77 3.39 9.16
N TYR A 230 14.67 3.70 8.24
CA TYR A 230 15.48 2.67 7.58
C TYR A 230 16.23 1.82 8.63
N SER A 231 16.75 2.46 9.67
CA SER A 231 17.47 1.80 10.76
C SER A 231 16.60 0.89 11.63
N SER A 232 15.28 1.11 11.70
CA SER A 232 14.40 0.27 12.53
C SER A 232 14.22 -1.13 11.97
N ASN A 233 14.60 -1.36 10.71
CA ASN A 233 14.67 -2.68 10.09
C ASN A 233 16.02 -3.39 10.30
N GLU A 234 17.02 -2.70 10.85
CA GLU A 234 18.39 -3.22 11.03
C GLU A 234 18.76 -3.35 12.51
N ILE A 235 18.22 -2.46 13.36
CA ILE A 235 18.59 -2.35 14.77
C ILE A 235 17.37 -2.65 15.64
N ASP A 236 17.46 -3.74 16.40
CA ASP A 236 16.46 -4.12 17.38
C ASP A 236 16.23 -3.02 18.41
N GLY A 237 14.96 -2.72 18.69
CA GLY A 237 14.55 -1.71 19.68
C GLY A 237 14.36 -0.30 19.13
N ASN A 238 14.91 0.04 17.95
CA ASN A 238 14.69 1.36 17.34
C ASN A 238 13.21 1.65 17.08
N LEU A 239 12.47 0.65 16.58
CA LEU A 239 11.02 0.76 16.38
C LEU A 239 10.28 1.17 17.66
N ALA A 240 10.66 0.58 18.81
CA ALA A 240 10.04 0.89 20.10
C ALA A 240 10.33 2.34 20.55
N VAL A 241 11.54 2.81 20.30
CA VAL A 241 11.97 4.19 20.62
C VAL A 241 11.23 5.19 19.75
N GLU A 242 11.15 4.93 18.44
CA GLU A 242 10.46 5.76 17.46
C GLU A 242 8.96 5.84 17.74
N LYS A 243 8.33 4.68 18.01
CA LYS A 243 6.91 4.61 18.40
C LYS A 243 6.66 5.45 19.65
N ARG A 244 7.43 5.25 20.72
CA ARG A 244 7.26 6.01 21.97
C ARG A 244 7.44 7.51 21.77
N ALA A 245 8.38 7.92 20.92
CA ALA A 245 8.60 9.33 20.61
C ALA A 245 7.36 9.95 19.92
N LEU A 246 6.75 9.25 18.96
CA LEU A 246 5.53 9.72 18.31
C LEU A 246 4.35 9.72 19.26
N GLU A 247 4.14 8.64 20.01
CA GLU A 247 3.08 8.51 21.03
C GLU A 247 3.15 9.63 22.07
N THR A 248 4.35 10.07 22.44
CA THR A 248 4.51 11.22 23.35
C THR A 248 3.96 12.52 22.73
N LEU A 249 4.16 12.74 21.42
CA LEU A 249 3.67 13.92 20.72
C LEU A 249 2.16 13.87 20.47
N VAL A 250 1.63 12.69 20.13
CA VAL A 250 0.20 12.52 19.84
C VAL A 250 -0.63 12.24 21.10
N SER A 251 0.00 11.84 22.21
CA SER A 251 -0.65 11.51 23.49
C SER A 251 -1.70 10.41 23.37
N GLU A 252 -1.47 9.45 22.48
CA GLU A 252 -2.31 8.29 22.20
C GLU A 252 -1.42 7.14 21.72
N GLU A 253 -1.97 5.91 21.70
CA GLU A 253 -1.27 4.75 21.16
C GLU A 253 -1.19 4.82 19.64
N VAL A 254 -0.01 4.56 19.08
CA VAL A 254 0.20 4.55 17.62
C VAL A 254 0.20 3.10 17.11
N ILE A 255 -0.90 2.69 16.47
CA ILE A 255 -1.07 1.31 15.99
C ILE A 255 -0.88 1.14 14.48
N VAL A 256 -0.66 2.24 13.75
CA VAL A 256 -0.59 2.29 12.28
C VAL A 256 0.84 2.62 11.85
N SER A 257 1.36 1.92 10.84
CA SER A 257 2.69 2.19 10.30
C SER A 257 2.83 2.02 8.79
N ARG A 258 3.89 2.62 8.24
CA ARG A 258 4.43 2.34 6.91
C ARG A 258 5.93 2.41 6.95
N GLN A 259 6.65 1.38 6.49
CA GLN A 259 8.12 1.37 6.54
C GLN A 259 8.72 2.41 5.59
N HIS A 260 9.69 3.17 6.06
CA HIS A 260 10.49 4.03 5.20
C HIS A 260 11.16 3.20 4.10
N TYR A 261 11.23 3.77 2.89
CA TYR A 261 11.67 3.10 1.67
C TYR A 261 10.81 1.89 1.24
N LEU A 262 9.66 1.62 1.85
CA LEU A 262 8.91 0.38 1.66
C LEU A 262 9.73 -0.89 1.99
N LYS A 263 10.66 -0.77 2.95
CA LYS A 263 11.55 -1.86 3.34
C LYS A 263 10.80 -2.90 4.14
N LEU A 264 10.51 -4.03 3.49
CA LEU A 264 9.75 -5.13 4.05
C LEU A 264 10.52 -6.45 3.91
N THR A 265 10.85 -7.06 5.05
CA THR A 265 11.52 -8.36 5.12
C THR A 265 10.64 -9.35 5.87
N PHE A 266 10.17 -10.38 5.19
CA PHE A 266 9.36 -11.44 5.81
C PHE A 266 10.22 -12.48 6.53
N PRO A 267 9.77 -13.00 7.70
CA PRO A 267 8.68 -12.50 8.54
C PRO A 267 9.11 -11.32 9.46
N ALA A 268 10.41 -11.01 9.51
CA ALA A 268 11.04 -10.17 10.53
C ALA A 268 10.36 -8.81 10.75
N THR A 269 10.06 -8.05 9.68
CA THR A 269 9.47 -6.72 9.80
C THR A 269 8.08 -6.78 10.48
N TYR A 270 7.21 -7.69 10.04
CA TYR A 270 5.85 -7.81 10.58
C TYR A 270 5.80 -8.40 11.99
N THR A 271 6.70 -9.34 12.30
CA THR A 271 6.88 -9.79 13.69
C THR A 271 7.33 -8.65 14.60
N ASN A 272 8.24 -7.78 14.13
CA ASN A 272 8.69 -6.62 14.89
C ASN A 272 7.57 -5.59 15.12
N LEU A 273 6.71 -5.35 14.11
CA LEU A 273 5.53 -4.50 14.27
C LEU A 273 4.59 -5.04 15.37
N LEU A 274 4.21 -6.31 15.29
CA LEU A 274 3.33 -6.95 16.28
C LEU A 274 3.93 -6.94 17.70
N LYS A 275 5.24 -7.18 17.83
CA LYS A 275 5.95 -7.10 19.13
C LYS A 275 5.84 -5.72 19.77
N ASN A 276 5.65 -4.67 18.97
CA ASN A 276 5.51 -3.29 19.41
C ASN A 276 4.06 -2.79 19.40
N ASN A 277 3.07 -3.69 19.34
CA ASN A 277 1.63 -3.38 19.29
C ASN A 277 1.22 -2.51 18.08
N ILE A 278 1.94 -2.61 16.97
CA ILE A 278 1.50 -2.04 15.70
C ILE A 278 0.72 -3.12 14.97
N ASN A 279 -0.56 -2.85 14.72
CA ASN A 279 -1.53 -3.82 14.21
C ASN A 279 -2.05 -3.47 12.81
N GLU A 280 -1.59 -2.36 12.22
CA GLU A 280 -1.95 -1.97 10.86
C GLU A 280 -0.70 -1.49 10.09
N ASP A 281 -0.45 -2.09 8.92
CA ASP A 281 0.69 -1.77 8.05
C ASP A 281 0.23 -1.38 6.64
N TRP A 282 0.81 -0.28 6.14
CA TRP A 282 0.52 0.32 4.84
C TRP A 282 1.71 0.21 3.88
N THR A 283 2.60 -0.75 4.10
CA THR A 283 3.87 -0.91 3.36
C THR A 283 3.72 -1.78 2.11
N MET A 284 2.62 -2.52 1.98
CA MET A 284 2.40 -3.51 0.91
C MET A 284 2.20 -2.86 -0.47
N LEU A 285 3.31 -2.41 -1.05
CA LEU A 285 3.45 -1.71 -2.32
C LEU A 285 4.83 -2.05 -2.92
N TYR A 286 4.97 -1.92 -4.23
CA TYR A 286 6.26 -1.99 -4.92
C TYR A 286 6.85 -0.60 -5.13
N ALA A 287 8.18 -0.49 -5.04
CA ALA A 287 8.85 0.77 -5.30
C ALA A 287 9.06 1.04 -6.79
N ASP A 288 9.33 0.01 -7.58
CA ASP A 288 9.81 0.10 -8.97
C ASP A 288 8.70 0.20 -10.02
N LEU A 289 7.53 -0.40 -9.79
CA LEU A 289 6.36 -0.32 -10.67
C LEU A 289 5.06 -0.20 -9.85
N PRO A 290 4.04 0.51 -10.34
CA PRO A 290 2.75 0.57 -9.68
C PRO A 290 1.96 -0.72 -9.95
N GLY A 291 1.05 -1.05 -9.04
CA GLY A 291 0.25 -2.28 -9.08
C GLY A 291 0.11 -2.94 -7.71
N PHE A 292 -0.61 -4.05 -7.66
CA PHE A 292 -1.03 -4.69 -6.42
C PHE A 292 -0.03 -5.76 -5.98
N ARG A 293 0.85 -5.42 -5.03
CA ARG A 293 1.86 -6.37 -4.50
C ARG A 293 1.25 -7.65 -3.94
N ALA A 294 0.14 -7.56 -3.22
CA ALA A 294 -0.61 -8.73 -2.75
C ALA A 294 -1.66 -9.25 -3.74
N SER A 295 -1.70 -8.74 -4.97
CA SER A 295 -2.71 -9.05 -6.00
C SER A 295 -4.17 -8.81 -5.57
N THR A 296 -4.35 -7.94 -4.57
CA THR A 296 -5.64 -7.50 -4.04
C THR A 296 -5.56 -6.02 -3.67
N CYS A 297 -6.72 -5.35 -3.72
CA CYS A 297 -6.93 -4.00 -3.21
C CYS A 297 -7.74 -3.99 -1.89
N THR A 298 -7.97 -5.16 -1.30
CA THR A 298 -8.72 -5.34 -0.07
C THR A 298 -7.78 -5.60 1.09
N ALA A 299 -8.03 -4.94 2.23
CA ALA A 299 -7.30 -5.19 3.46
C ALA A 299 -7.43 -6.65 3.90
N PHE A 300 -6.34 -7.24 4.37
CA PHE A 300 -6.31 -8.63 4.84
C PHE A 300 -5.47 -8.77 6.10
N LEU A 301 -5.68 -9.87 6.83
CA LEU A 301 -4.83 -10.19 7.99
C LEU A 301 -3.60 -10.96 7.51
N TRP A 302 -2.42 -10.55 7.97
CA TRP A 302 -1.19 -11.25 7.66
C TRP A 302 -1.21 -12.66 8.23
N TYR A 303 -0.96 -13.63 7.36
CA TYR A 303 -0.69 -15.01 7.71
C TYR A 303 0.82 -15.20 7.79
N ASN A 304 1.34 -15.45 8.99
CA ASN A 304 2.76 -15.72 9.18
C ASN A 304 3.06 -17.16 8.73
N LEU A 305 3.55 -17.31 7.49
CA LEU A 305 3.90 -18.62 6.92
C LEU A 305 4.96 -19.36 7.74
N SER A 306 5.90 -18.66 8.39
CA SER A 306 6.93 -19.33 9.19
C SER A 306 6.37 -19.97 10.47
N GLU A 307 5.22 -19.50 10.94
CA GLU A 307 4.56 -19.98 12.17
C GLU A 307 3.22 -20.69 11.89
N GLU A 308 2.81 -20.82 10.63
CA GLU A 308 1.50 -21.36 10.22
C GLU A 308 0.33 -20.72 10.97
N LYS A 309 0.35 -19.38 11.08
CA LYS A 309 -0.56 -18.66 11.97
C LYS A 309 -1.13 -17.39 11.34
N LYS A 310 -2.47 -17.28 11.37
CA LYS A 310 -3.16 -16.01 11.15
C LYS A 310 -2.89 -15.05 12.31
N THR A 311 -2.41 -13.85 12.01
CA THR A 311 -2.12 -12.82 13.01
C THR A 311 -3.22 -11.76 13.07
N ILE A 312 -3.06 -10.78 13.97
CA ILE A 312 -3.94 -9.60 14.05
C ILE A 312 -3.47 -8.43 13.17
N LEU A 313 -2.28 -8.53 12.57
CA LEU A 313 -1.72 -7.46 11.75
C LEU A 313 -2.53 -7.32 10.46
N SER A 314 -3.22 -6.20 10.30
CA SER A 314 -3.96 -5.85 9.10
C SER A 314 -3.04 -5.17 8.09
N ILE A 315 -3.00 -5.71 6.88
CA ILE A 315 -2.22 -5.18 5.77
C ILE A 315 -3.12 -4.39 4.83
N GLN A 316 -2.71 -3.18 4.52
CA GLN A 316 -3.40 -2.23 3.65
C GLN A 316 -2.61 -2.12 2.35
N PRO A 317 -2.99 -2.88 1.30
CA PRO A 317 -2.28 -2.85 0.03
C PRO A 317 -2.45 -1.49 -0.67
N ALA A 318 -1.36 -0.95 -1.22
CA ALA A 318 -1.40 0.26 -2.03
C ALA A 318 -1.16 -0.01 -3.51
N ALA A 319 -1.73 0.85 -4.36
CA ALA A 319 -1.66 0.70 -5.80
C ALA A 319 -0.45 1.45 -6.40
N LEU A 320 -0.06 2.58 -5.82
CA LEU A 320 1.01 3.41 -6.36
C LEU A 320 1.66 4.32 -5.32
N MET A 321 2.85 4.81 -5.70
CA MET A 321 3.59 5.88 -5.05
C MET A 321 4.03 6.92 -6.09
N ASP A 322 3.98 8.20 -5.73
CA ASP A 322 4.46 9.32 -6.54
C ASP A 322 5.90 9.13 -7.09
N GLN A 323 6.84 8.67 -6.25
CA GLN A 323 8.22 8.40 -6.62
C GLN A 323 8.30 7.24 -7.61
N THR A 324 7.42 6.24 -7.53
CA THR A 324 7.35 5.15 -8.52
C THR A 324 7.08 5.72 -9.90
N LEU A 325 6.06 6.58 -10.02
CA LEU A 325 5.67 7.19 -11.29
C LEU A 325 6.75 8.12 -11.84
N ARG A 326 7.28 9.04 -11.01
CA ARG A 326 8.25 10.04 -11.47
C ARG A 326 9.67 9.53 -11.56
N LYS A 327 10.20 8.95 -10.47
CA LYS A 327 11.63 8.65 -10.32
C LYS A 327 11.98 7.28 -10.89
N TYR A 328 11.21 6.24 -10.55
CA TYR A 328 11.51 4.88 -11.00
C TYR A 328 11.11 4.65 -12.46
N MET A 329 9.93 5.13 -12.87
CA MET A 329 9.44 4.98 -14.25
C MET A 329 9.81 6.15 -15.17
N GLY A 330 10.16 7.32 -14.63
CA GLY A 330 10.48 8.49 -15.45
C GLY A 330 9.28 9.10 -16.19
N LEU A 331 8.04 8.87 -15.72
CA LEU A 331 6.84 9.32 -16.42
C LEU A 331 6.72 10.84 -16.42
N SER A 332 6.17 11.38 -17.52
CA SER A 332 5.59 12.71 -17.52
C SER A 332 4.31 12.73 -16.66
N ARG A 333 3.81 13.91 -16.34
CA ARG A 333 2.56 14.06 -15.56
C ARG A 333 1.37 13.43 -16.30
N GLU A 334 1.33 13.63 -17.61
CA GLU A 334 0.31 13.09 -18.50
C GLU A 334 0.41 11.55 -18.56
N GLY A 335 1.64 11.00 -18.61
CA GLY A 335 1.87 9.55 -18.51
C GLY A 335 1.48 8.98 -17.14
N ALA A 336 1.74 9.73 -16.06
CA ALA A 336 1.34 9.35 -14.70
C ALA A 336 -0.18 9.29 -14.57
N ILE A 337 -0.92 10.28 -15.09
CA ILE A 337 -2.39 10.30 -15.11
C ILE A 337 -2.94 9.05 -15.82
N VAL A 338 -2.40 8.72 -17.00
CA VAL A 338 -2.82 7.52 -17.75
C VAL A 338 -2.61 6.25 -16.93
N GLU A 339 -1.51 6.15 -16.19
CA GLU A 339 -1.23 4.96 -15.38
C GLU A 339 -2.12 4.88 -14.13
N ILE A 340 -2.31 6.00 -13.45
CA ILE A 340 -3.22 6.11 -12.29
C ILE A 340 -4.66 5.73 -12.72
N ASP A 341 -5.11 6.22 -13.87
CA ASP A 341 -6.45 5.93 -14.40
C ASP A 341 -6.69 4.43 -14.60
N LYS A 342 -5.74 3.73 -15.22
CA LYS A 342 -5.84 2.26 -15.43
C LYS A 342 -6.02 1.52 -14.10
N LEU A 343 -5.20 1.86 -13.10
CA LEU A 343 -5.25 1.22 -11.78
C LEU A 343 -6.53 1.58 -11.02
N MET A 344 -6.98 2.84 -11.10
CA MET A 344 -8.22 3.25 -10.44
C MET A 344 -9.43 2.53 -11.06
N ARG A 345 -9.47 2.39 -12.39
CA ARG A 345 -10.53 1.63 -13.07
C ARG A 345 -10.54 0.17 -12.63
N SER A 346 -9.38 -0.48 -12.48
CA SER A 346 -9.34 -1.87 -12.00
C SER A 346 -9.90 -2.01 -10.58
N VAL A 347 -9.65 -1.05 -9.69
CA VAL A 347 -10.26 -1.03 -8.35
C VAL A 347 -11.75 -0.70 -8.37
N LYS A 348 -12.20 0.24 -9.20
CA LYS A 348 -13.62 0.58 -9.37
C LYS A 348 -14.42 -0.63 -9.87
N ASN A 349 -13.87 -1.43 -10.79
CA ASN A 349 -14.51 -2.64 -11.30
C ASN A 349 -14.82 -3.66 -10.21
N VAL A 350 -14.06 -3.67 -9.11
CA VAL A 350 -14.28 -4.56 -7.97
C VAL A 350 -14.90 -3.85 -6.76
N ASN A 351 -15.22 -2.56 -6.88
CA ASN A 351 -15.65 -1.69 -5.77
C ASN A 351 -14.73 -1.83 -4.55
N GLY A 352 -13.41 -1.75 -4.79
CA GLY A 352 -12.38 -1.89 -3.77
C GLY A 352 -11.86 -0.57 -3.21
N THR A 353 -10.75 -0.64 -2.48
CA THR A 353 -10.07 0.54 -1.91
C THR A 353 -8.85 0.88 -2.76
N PHE A 354 -8.81 2.09 -3.30
CA PHE A 354 -7.66 2.62 -4.02
C PHE A 354 -6.80 3.44 -3.06
N VAL A 355 -5.67 2.88 -2.65
CA VAL A 355 -4.72 3.57 -1.77
C VAL A 355 -3.56 4.13 -2.59
N SER A 356 -3.25 5.42 -2.38
CA SER A 356 -2.12 6.10 -3.02
C SER A 356 -1.15 6.70 -1.99
N LEU A 357 0.14 6.56 -2.25
CA LEU A 357 1.23 7.11 -1.42
C LEU A 357 1.83 8.35 -2.08
N TRP A 358 1.83 9.47 -1.36
CA TRP A 358 2.42 10.74 -1.76
C TRP A 358 3.38 11.25 -0.70
N HIS A 359 4.15 12.29 -1.04
CA HIS A 359 5.02 13.00 -0.10
C HIS A 359 4.67 14.48 -0.14
N ASN A 360 4.89 15.21 0.96
CA ASN A 360 4.66 16.65 0.98
C ASN A 360 5.46 17.40 -0.13
N GLU A 361 6.61 16.88 -0.55
CA GLU A 361 7.36 17.42 -1.68
C GLU A 361 6.59 17.36 -3.00
N SER A 362 5.88 16.25 -3.27
CA SER A 362 5.12 16.08 -4.51
C SER A 362 3.82 16.87 -4.49
N VAL A 363 3.10 16.85 -3.35
CA VAL A 363 1.91 17.69 -3.10
C VAL A 363 2.24 19.17 -3.34
N SER A 364 3.39 19.64 -2.83
CA SER A 364 3.79 21.04 -2.97
C SER A 364 4.17 21.44 -4.41
N GLY A 365 4.48 20.45 -5.24
CA GLY A 365 5.07 20.67 -6.56
C GLY A 365 6.47 21.30 -6.52
N PHE A 366 7.21 21.16 -5.42
CA PHE A 366 8.50 21.81 -5.24
C PHE A 366 9.65 21.13 -6.00
N GLY A 367 10.52 21.95 -6.61
CA GLY A 367 11.72 21.46 -7.31
C GLY A 367 11.40 20.52 -8.46
N VAL A 368 11.90 19.29 -8.37
CA VAL A 368 11.68 18.21 -9.36
C VAL A 368 10.21 17.74 -9.43
N TRP A 369 9.33 18.24 -8.55
CA TRP A 369 7.90 17.94 -8.54
C TRP A 369 7.04 19.00 -9.21
N LYS A 370 7.63 19.97 -9.92
CA LYS A 370 6.87 21.04 -10.59
C LYS A 370 5.71 20.47 -11.42
N GLY A 371 4.47 20.87 -11.06
CA GLY A 371 3.24 20.47 -11.72
C GLY A 371 2.64 19.12 -11.27
N TRP A 372 3.30 18.38 -10.37
CA TRP A 372 2.77 17.11 -9.84
C TRP A 372 1.61 17.28 -8.87
N LYS A 373 1.53 18.42 -8.19
CA LYS A 373 0.34 18.84 -7.43
C LYS A 373 -0.98 18.66 -8.20
N GLN A 374 -0.98 19.00 -9.49
CA GLN A 374 -2.18 18.86 -10.32
C GLN A 374 -2.54 17.38 -10.53
N VAL A 375 -1.55 16.50 -10.68
CA VAL A 375 -1.77 15.05 -10.85
C VAL A 375 -2.50 14.47 -9.64
N GLU A 376 -2.11 14.88 -8.43
CA GLU A 376 -2.75 14.44 -7.19
C GLU A 376 -4.17 15.01 -7.03
N PHE A 377 -4.35 16.29 -7.35
CA PHE A 377 -5.67 16.92 -7.35
C PHE A 377 -6.64 16.26 -8.35
N ASP A 378 -6.15 15.97 -9.56
CA ASP A 378 -6.93 15.31 -10.61
C ASP A 378 -7.29 13.87 -10.22
N LEU A 379 -6.38 13.17 -9.51
CA LEU A 379 -6.65 11.86 -8.91
C LEU A 379 -7.82 11.94 -7.92
N GLY A 380 -7.83 12.92 -7.01
CA GLY A 380 -8.95 13.15 -6.09
C GLY A 380 -10.25 13.51 -6.81
N THR A 381 -10.18 14.29 -7.88
CA THR A 381 -11.36 14.60 -8.69
C THR A 381 -11.92 13.35 -9.38
N ALA A 382 -11.05 12.50 -9.94
CA ALA A 382 -11.42 11.26 -10.60
C ALA A 382 -11.99 10.21 -9.63
N SER A 383 -11.61 10.26 -8.35
CA SER A 383 -12.19 9.36 -7.33
C SER A 383 -13.66 9.67 -7.05
N VAL A 384 -14.08 10.93 -7.15
CA VAL A 384 -15.47 11.36 -6.91
C VAL A 384 -16.32 11.26 -8.18
N THR A 385 -15.81 11.73 -9.32
CA THR A 385 -16.61 11.93 -10.55
C THR A 385 -16.64 10.70 -11.47
N GLN A 386 -15.91 9.64 -11.13
CA GLN A 386 -15.67 8.46 -11.96
C GLN A 386 -14.87 8.71 -13.27
N THR A 387 -14.55 9.95 -13.62
CA THR A 387 -13.80 10.36 -14.83
C THR A 387 -12.71 11.38 -14.51
N TRP A 388 -11.64 11.46 -15.30
CA TRP A 388 -10.62 12.50 -15.12
C TRP A 388 -11.08 13.87 -15.63
N PRO A 389 -10.64 14.98 -15.00
CA PRO A 389 -10.83 16.32 -15.55
C PRO A 389 -10.20 16.44 -16.95
N GLN A 390 -10.84 17.20 -17.84
CA GLN A 390 -10.34 17.46 -19.20
C GLN A 390 -9.28 18.55 -19.25
#